data_AF-A0A950RY03-F1
#
_entry.id   AF-A0A950RY03-F1
#
_cell.length_a   1.000
_cell.length_b   1.000
_cell.length_c   1.000
_cell.angle_alpha   90.00
_cell.angle_beta   90.00
_cell.angle_gamma   90.00
#
_symmetry.space_group_name_H-M   'P 1'
#
loop_
_entity.id
_entity.type
_entity.pdbx_description
1 polymer ?
#
loop_
_entity_poly.entity_id
_entity_poly.type
_entity_poly.pdbx_seq_one_letter_code
_entity_poly.pdbx_strand_id
1 'polypeptide(L)' 'MVKRDSITRSLLAEGSVTPEAQVPINYPTRGAVSDIKVQAGDSVHEGDELLETDPAQVNSSLDAANARL' A
#
# COMPACT_ATOMS: atom_id res chain seq x y z
N MET A 1 14.42 4.61 -63.38
CA MET A 1 13.74 5.57 -62.46
C MET A 1 13.47 4.82 -61.17
N VAL A 2 14.10 5.17 -60.04
CA VAL A 2 13.92 4.47 -58.76
C VAL A 2 12.98 5.29 -57.87
N LYS A 3 11.87 4.69 -57.46
CA LYS A 3 10.87 5.32 -56.60
C LYS A 3 11.29 5.04 -55.15
N ARG A 4 11.61 6.09 -54.40
CA ARG A 4 11.94 5.99 -52.96
C ARG A 4 10.62 5.92 -52.19
N ASP A 5 10.23 4.72 -51.80
CA ASP A 5 9.16 4.53 -50.82
C ASP A 5 9.76 4.41 -49.42
N SER A 6 9.15 5.06 -48.44
CA SER A 6 9.60 5.00 -47.05
C SER A 6 9.13 3.68 -46.44
N ILE A 7 10.08 2.78 -46.15
CA ILE A 7 9.78 1.53 -45.46
C ILE A 7 9.77 1.82 -43.95
N THR A 8 8.58 2.00 -43.38
CA THR A 8 8.41 2.06 -41.92
C THR A 8 8.43 0.64 -41.37
N ARG A 9 9.49 0.26 -40.65
CA ARG A 9 9.52 -0.98 -39.86
C ARG A 9 8.95 -0.68 -38.47
N SER A 10 7.76 -1.19 -38.19
CA SER A 10 7.19 -1.23 -36.84
C SER A 10 7.88 -2.35 -36.05
N LEU A 11 8.57 -1.97 -34.98
CA LEU A 11 9.08 -2.91 -33.98
C LEU A 11 8.02 -2.99 -32.87
N LEU A 12 7.40 -4.17 -32.70
CA LEU A 12 6.56 -4.45 -31.54
C LEU A 12 7.50 -4.74 -30.37
N ALA A 13 7.58 -3.80 -29.43
CA ALA A 13 8.25 -4.03 -28.16
C ALA A 13 7.22 -4.59 -27.17
N GLU A 14 7.42 -5.83 -26.77
CA GLU A 14 6.66 -6.43 -25.66
C GLU A 14 7.27 -5.90 -24.35
N GLY A 15 6.44 -5.28 -23.52
CA GLY A 15 6.83 -4.74 -22.22
C GLY A 15 5.76 -5.04 -21.18
N SER A 16 6.17 -5.29 -19.94
CA SER A 16 5.26 -5.47 -18.82
C SER A 16 5.25 -4.20 -17.97
N VAL A 17 4.06 -3.75 -17.57
CA VAL A 17 3.91 -2.63 -16.64
C VAL A 17 3.92 -3.20 -15.22
N THR A 18 4.90 -2.79 -14.42
CA THR A 18 5.01 -3.13 -13.01
C THR A 18 4.82 -1.89 -12.15
N PRO A 19 4.19 -2.00 -10.97
CA PRO A 19 4.08 -0.88 -10.04
C PRO A 19 5.48 -0.43 -9.58
N GLU A 20 5.65 0.88 -9.43
CA GLU A 20 6.92 1.49 -9.02
C GLU A 20 7.31 1.11 -7.58
N ALA A 21 6.33 0.97 -6.69
CA ALA A 21 6.51 0.54 -5.32
C ALA A 21 5.36 -0.38 -4.86
N GLN A 22 5.69 -1.38 -4.05
CA GLN A 22 4.74 -2.19 -3.29
C GLN A 22 5.18 -2.21 -1.85
N VAL A 23 4.30 -1.80 -0.94
CA VAL A 23 4.58 -1.79 0.51
C VAL A 23 3.60 -2.75 1.18
N PRO A 24 4.08 -3.87 1.77
CA PRO A 24 3.21 -4.74 2.54
C PRO A 24 2.83 -4.04 3.85
N ILE A 25 1.52 -3.86 4.07
CA ILE A 25 1.00 -3.31 5.33
C ILE A 25 1.06 -4.42 6.38
N ASN A 26 1.95 -4.25 7.36
CA ASN A 26 2.10 -5.16 8.49
C ASN A 26 1.75 -4.42 9.79
N TYR A 27 0.80 -4.96 10.55
CA TYR A 27 0.42 -4.38 11.84
C TYR A 27 1.29 -4.96 12.97
N PRO A 28 2.00 -4.11 13.74
CA PRO A 28 2.90 -4.57 14.81
C PRO A 28 2.15 -5.05 16.06
N THR A 29 0.92 -4.58 16.27
CA THR A 29 0.14 -4.86 17.47
C THR A 29 -0.64 -6.16 17.31
N ARG A 30 -0.46 -7.10 18.25
CA ARG A 30 -1.37 -8.25 18.39
C ARG A 30 -2.66 -7.72 19.01
N GLY A 31 -3.74 -7.70 18.25
CA GLY A 31 -5.03 -7.19 18.69
C GLY A 31 -6.11 -7.54 17.67
N ALA A 32 -7.37 -7.55 18.10
CA ALA A 32 -8.48 -7.66 17.18
C ALA A 32 -8.59 -6.38 16.35
N VAL A 33 -8.83 -6.54 15.06
CA VAL A 33 -9.19 -5.44 14.15
C VAL A 33 -10.56 -4.93 14.60
N SER A 34 -10.66 -3.65 14.99
CA SER A 34 -11.96 -3.06 15.33
C SER A 34 -12.69 -2.63 14.06
N ASP A 35 -11.98 -1.96 13.15
CA ASP A 35 -12.57 -1.49 11.90
C ASP A 35 -11.54 -1.33 10.77
N ILE A 36 -11.97 -1.54 9.53
CA ILE A 36 -11.17 -1.34 8.32
C ILE A 36 -11.73 -0.12 7.59
N LYS A 37 -10.94 0.96 7.49
CA LYS A 37 -11.38 2.24 6.91
C LYS A 37 -11.15 2.35 5.40
N VAL A 38 -10.63 1.30 4.76
CA VAL A 38 -10.26 1.28 3.34
C VAL A 38 -10.78 0.06 2.61
N GLN A 39 -11.08 0.21 1.32
CA GLN A 39 -11.53 -0.88 0.45
C GLN A 39 -10.54 -1.16 -0.68
N ALA A 40 -10.64 -2.35 -1.26
CA ALA A 40 -9.81 -2.73 -2.40
C ALA A 40 -10.09 -1.80 -3.60
N GLY A 41 -9.07 -1.06 -4.02
CA GLY A 41 -9.16 -0.08 -5.10
C GLY A 41 -9.17 1.38 -4.63
N ASP A 42 -9.22 1.64 -3.32
CA ASP A 42 -9.11 2.99 -2.79
C ASP A 42 -7.69 3.56 -2.96
N SER A 43 -7.63 4.85 -3.24
CA SER A 43 -6.38 5.60 -3.31
C SER A 43 -6.06 6.14 -1.93
N VAL A 44 -4.99 5.63 -1.32
CA VAL A 44 -4.54 6.00 0.03
C VAL A 44 -3.23 6.78 -0.05
N HIS A 45 -3.01 7.69 0.89
CA HIS A 45 -1.82 8.52 0.99
C HIS A 45 -1.01 8.19 2.24
N GLU A 46 0.24 8.65 2.27
CA GLU A 46 1.07 8.54 3.46
C GLU A 46 0.42 9.28 4.63
N GLY A 47 0.24 8.57 5.75
CA GLY A 47 -0.40 9.09 6.96
C GLY A 47 -1.89 8.77 7.08
N ASP A 48 -2.52 8.20 6.06
CA ASP A 48 -3.93 7.80 6.15
C ASP A 48 -4.09 6.61 7.11
N GLU A 49 -5.10 6.70 7.97
CA GLU A 49 -5.45 5.63 8.89
C GLU A 49 -6.24 4.55 8.14
N LEU A 50 -5.56 3.45 7.82
CA LEU A 50 -6.13 2.37 7.00
C LEU A 50 -7.04 1.43 7.82
N LEU A 51 -6.71 1.25 9.09
CA LEU A 51 -7.38 0.33 9.99
C LEU A 51 -7.15 0.77 11.43
N GLU A 52 -8.19 0.59 12.22
CA GLU A 52 -8.21 0.85 13.65
C GLU A 52 -8.13 -0.49 14.40
N THR A 53 -7.26 -0.56 15.41
CA THR A 53 -7.13 -1.73 16.29
C THR A 53 -7.81 -1.45 17.63
N ASP A 54 -8.35 -2.48 18.27
CA ASP A 54 -9.02 -2.31 19.57
C ASP A 54 -8.04 -1.74 20.63
N PRO A 55 -8.31 -0.52 21.15
CA PRO A 55 -7.40 0.17 22.06
C PRO A 55 -7.37 -0.47 23.46
N ALA A 56 -8.27 -1.39 23.80
CA ALA A 56 -8.35 -1.99 25.14
C ALA A 56 -7.03 -2.63 25.60
N GLN A 57 -6.35 -3.36 24.72
CA GLN A 57 -5.05 -3.98 25.06
C GLN A 57 -3.91 -2.98 25.13
N VAL A 58 -3.91 -1.97 24.26
CA VAL A 58 -2.84 -0.95 24.23
C VAL A 58 -2.91 -0.08 25.48
N ASN A 59 -4.11 0.36 25.86
CA ASN A 59 -4.32 1.21 27.04
C ASN A 59 -3.95 0.49 28.33
N SER A 60 -4.32 -0.79 28.48
CA SER A 60 -3.94 -1.58 29.67
C SER A 60 -2.42 -1.71 29.85
N SER A 61 -1.67 -1.78 28.74
CA SER A 61 -0.20 -1.85 28.78
C SER A 61 0.42 -0.51 29.14
N LEU A 62 -0.18 0.59 28.66
CA LEU A 62 0.29 1.95 28.92
C LEU A 62 0.02 2.36 30.38
N ASP A 63 -1.16 2.04 30.90
CA ASP A 63 -1.54 2.31 32.30
C ASP A 63 -0.63 1.56 33.28
N ALA A 64 -0.33 0.29 32.99
CA ALA A 64 0.59 -0.52 33.78
C ALA A 64 2.04 0.00 33.73
N ALA A 65 2.45 0.64 32.62
CA ALA A 65 3.77 1.25 32.49
C ALA A 65 3.84 2.60 33.24
N ASN A 66 2.81 3.44 33.12
CA ASN A 66 2.74 4.74 33.77
C ASN A 66 2.62 4.62 35.30
N ALA A 67 1.94 3.60 35.82
CA ALA A 67 1.83 3.37 37.26
C ALA A 67 3.15 2.93 37.93
N ARG A 68 4.21 2.69 37.14
CA ARG A 68 5.55 2.29 37.63
C ARG A 68 6.56 3.45 37.64
N LEU A 69 6.18 4.64 37.18
CA LEU A 69 6.96 5.89 37.28
C LEU A 69 6.56 6.67 38.53
#